data_AF-A0A3N5V540-F1
#
_entry.id   AF-A0A3N5V540-F1
#
_cell.length_a   1.000
_cell.length_b   1.000
_cell.length_c   1.000
_cell.angle_alpha   90.00
_cell.angle_beta   90.00
_cell.angle_gamma   90.00
#
_symmetry.space_group_name_H-M   'P 1'
#
loop_
_entity.id
_entity.type
_entity.pdbx_description
1 polymer ?
#
loop_
_entity_poly.entity_id
_entity_poly.type
_entity_poly.pdbx_seq_one_letter_code
_entity_poly.pdbx_strand_id
1 'polypeptide(L)'
;MPAKSFIVNPQAVSVEVPDFMKTAKAGQGTEGLSHNALTPPRLKLIQATSPELAENDKLRPGVFSNNVTEQDYGQTVDIIPCYLSEAYFLFAPRLPGVPGGLLARANDGIHWQPANTSFDVVIDKKGAKTTWTTADTVAKSGLDVWGTFDPNDKKSPPAATHVLNCVCLVVNDLGAGPMVVSFLRSGLKVGKKFAGNLKMARVPSFGRVFQLSSFKVEGQSGPYYEPRVKAAGFVGDVNTYNEAEAIYQMARAQGVDVDIASEAHEPANTTVEDVAGKY
;
A
#
# COMPACT_ATOMS: atom_id res chain seq x y z
N MET A 1 2.39 3.22 44.26
CA MET A 1 2.76 2.49 43.02
C MET A 1 3.37 3.51 42.06
N PRO A 2 4.66 3.44 41.71
CA PRO A 2 5.26 4.41 40.80
C PRO A 2 4.95 4.08 39.33
N ALA A 3 4.78 5.14 38.55
CA ALA A 3 4.42 5.13 37.14
C ALA A 3 5.51 4.48 36.28
N LYS A 4 5.08 3.69 35.27
CA LYS A 4 5.96 3.13 34.25
C LYS A 4 6.55 4.26 33.39
N SER A 5 7.86 4.38 33.40
CA SER A 5 8.63 5.18 32.47
C SER A 5 8.47 4.63 31.05
N PHE A 6 8.05 5.48 30.12
CA PHE A 6 8.15 5.21 28.69
C PHE A 6 9.61 5.44 28.29
N ILE A 7 10.30 4.36 27.91
CA ILE A 7 11.61 4.47 27.25
C ILE A 7 11.30 4.91 25.81
N VAL A 8 11.52 6.20 25.55
CA VAL A 8 11.59 6.74 24.19
C VAL A 8 12.84 6.17 23.56
N ASN A 9 12.67 5.37 22.50
CA ASN A 9 13.80 4.89 21.71
C ASN A 9 14.30 6.04 20.82
N PRO A 10 15.54 6.54 20.99
CA PRO A 10 15.95 7.76 20.32
C PRO A 10 16.96 7.45 19.22
N GLN A 11 16.52 7.17 17.99
CA GLN A 11 17.32 7.42 16.77
C GLN A 11 16.39 7.57 15.55
N ALA A 12 15.55 8.60 15.55
CA ALA A 12 15.38 9.35 14.31
C ALA A 12 16.55 10.33 14.30
N VAL A 13 17.47 10.20 13.34
CA VAL A 13 18.45 11.25 13.10
C VAL A 13 17.66 12.39 12.47
N SER A 14 17.09 13.26 13.30
CA SER A 14 16.59 14.55 12.83
C SER A 14 17.84 15.35 12.44
N VAL A 15 18.25 15.24 11.18
CA VAL A 15 19.23 16.17 10.62
C VAL A 15 18.55 17.53 10.65
N GLU A 16 18.88 18.33 11.66
CA GLU A 16 18.38 19.69 11.74
C GLU A 16 18.83 20.42 10.47
N VAL A 17 17.86 20.72 9.60
CA VAL A 17 18.12 21.41 8.33
C VAL A 17 18.86 22.71 8.68
N PRO A 18 20.06 22.97 8.15
CA PRO A 18 20.80 24.19 8.49
C PRO A 18 19.99 25.44 8.16
N ASP A 19 20.14 26.51 8.94
CA ASP A 19 19.33 27.73 8.80
C ASP A 19 19.33 28.34 7.39
N PHE A 20 20.45 28.24 6.67
CA PHE A 20 20.57 28.73 5.30
C PHE A 20 19.75 27.91 4.28
N MET A 21 19.38 26.67 4.62
CA MET A 21 18.53 25.79 3.81
C MET A 21 17.04 25.91 4.16
N LYS A 22 16.68 26.49 5.32
CA LYS A 22 15.28 26.75 5.75
C LYS A 22 14.60 27.89 4.94
N THR A 23 14.94 28.02 3.67
CA THR A 23 14.35 29.00 2.74
C THR A 23 13.16 28.37 2.00
N ALA A 24 12.30 29.19 1.41
CA ALA A 24 11.17 28.73 0.56
C ALA A 24 11.59 28.05 -0.76
N LYS A 25 12.82 27.52 -0.82
CA LYS A 25 13.43 26.81 -1.97
C LYS A 25 13.33 25.29 -1.86
N ALA A 26 12.62 24.77 -0.86
CA ALA A 26 12.33 23.35 -0.76
C ALA A 26 11.71 22.84 -2.07
N GLY A 27 12.27 21.78 -2.65
CA GLY A 27 11.83 21.22 -3.93
C GLY A 27 12.48 21.81 -5.18
N GLN A 28 13.43 22.75 -5.06
CA GLN A 28 14.26 23.18 -6.19
C GLN A 28 15.40 22.19 -6.48
N GLY A 29 15.79 22.05 -7.75
CA GLY A 29 16.87 21.16 -8.20
C GLY A 29 16.41 19.82 -8.79
N THR A 30 15.10 19.57 -8.86
CA THR A 30 14.50 18.36 -9.47
C THR A 30 13.55 18.69 -10.62
N GLU A 31 13.53 19.94 -11.09
CA GLU A 31 12.57 20.45 -12.09
C GLU A 31 12.67 19.73 -13.45
N GLY A 32 13.83 19.13 -13.74
CA GLY A 32 14.05 18.33 -14.96
C GLY A 32 13.59 16.88 -14.86
N LEU A 33 13.19 16.40 -13.68
CA LEU A 33 12.64 15.06 -13.52
C LEU A 33 11.17 15.06 -13.92
N SER A 34 10.81 14.17 -14.85
CA SER A 34 9.40 13.94 -15.17
C SER A 34 8.67 13.38 -13.94
N HIS A 35 7.37 13.62 -13.82
CA HIS A 35 6.53 13.05 -12.75
C HIS A 35 6.63 11.52 -12.63
N ASN A 36 6.96 10.82 -13.72
CA ASN A 36 7.18 9.37 -13.72
C ASN A 36 8.55 8.93 -13.20
N ALA A 37 9.48 9.87 -12.97
CA ALA A 37 10.84 9.58 -12.52
C ALA A 37 10.93 9.41 -10.99
N LEU A 38 9.89 9.80 -10.24
CA LEU A 38 9.84 9.65 -8.79
C LEU A 38 8.61 8.86 -8.38
N THR A 39 8.78 7.55 -8.17
CA THR A 39 7.76 6.74 -7.51
C THR A 39 7.62 7.22 -6.06
N PRO A 40 6.41 7.55 -5.59
CA PRO A 40 6.21 7.97 -4.21
C PRO A 40 6.68 6.86 -3.26
N PRO A 41 7.43 7.19 -2.19
CA PRO A 41 7.86 6.20 -1.22
C PRO A 41 6.67 5.48 -0.61
N ARG A 42 6.82 4.19 -0.32
CA ARG A 42 5.82 3.35 0.31
C ARG A 42 6.15 3.14 1.77
N LEU A 43 5.14 3.32 2.62
CA LEU A 43 5.16 2.85 4.00
C LEU A 43 4.71 1.38 4.00
N LYS A 44 5.66 0.49 3.75
CA LYS A 44 5.42 -0.95 3.52
C LYS A 44 5.40 -1.71 4.85
N LEU A 45 4.40 -2.57 5.03
CA LEU A 45 4.41 -3.57 6.11
C LEU A 45 5.26 -4.76 5.67
N ILE A 46 6.40 -4.97 6.33
CA ILE A 46 7.35 -6.04 6.01
C ILE A 46 6.73 -7.40 6.39
N GLN A 47 6.68 -8.32 5.43
CA GLN A 47 6.17 -9.68 5.62
C GLN A 47 7.32 -10.66 5.86
N ALA A 48 7.04 -11.85 6.39
CA ALA A 48 8.06 -12.88 6.60
C ALA A 48 8.74 -13.33 5.28
N THR A 49 8.06 -13.16 4.15
CA THR A 49 8.54 -13.51 2.80
C THR A 49 9.00 -12.30 2.00
N SER A 50 9.11 -11.12 2.62
CA SER A 50 9.58 -9.90 1.96
C SER A 50 11.03 -10.07 1.49
N PRO A 51 11.36 -9.81 0.21
CA PRO A 51 12.73 -9.89 -0.29
C PRO A 51 13.67 -8.93 0.44
N GLU A 52 13.16 -7.81 0.96
CA GLU A 52 13.92 -6.82 1.71
C GLU A 52 14.60 -7.40 2.97
N LEU A 53 14.07 -8.50 3.52
CA LEU A 53 14.69 -9.18 4.67
C LEU A 53 15.99 -9.91 4.32
N ALA A 54 16.22 -10.21 3.03
CA ALA A 54 17.48 -10.80 2.58
C ALA A 54 18.57 -9.74 2.32
N GLU A 55 18.16 -8.49 2.13
CA GLU A 55 19.04 -7.38 1.76
C GLU A 55 19.36 -6.47 2.96
N ASN A 56 18.48 -6.44 3.97
CA ASN A 56 18.63 -5.60 5.14
C ASN A 56 18.38 -6.37 6.45
N ASP A 57 19.47 -6.75 7.12
CA ASP A 57 19.48 -7.50 8.39
C ASP A 57 18.81 -6.76 9.57
N LYS A 58 18.55 -5.45 9.44
CA LYS A 58 17.90 -4.65 10.49
C LYS A 58 16.38 -4.70 10.40
N LEU A 59 15.83 -5.02 9.23
CA LEU A 59 14.39 -5.14 9.04
C LEU A 59 13.88 -6.43 9.67
N ARG A 60 12.64 -6.38 10.18
CA ARG A 60 11.99 -7.53 10.81
C ARG A 60 10.56 -7.68 10.30
N PRO A 61 10.05 -8.92 10.18
CA PRO A 61 8.64 -9.13 9.87
C PRO A 61 7.72 -8.37 10.85
N GLY A 62 6.72 -7.70 10.30
CA GLY A 62 5.74 -6.92 11.06
C GLY A 62 6.08 -5.45 11.27
N VAL A 63 7.26 -4.97 10.91
CA VAL A 63 7.52 -3.52 10.98
C VAL A 63 6.97 -2.79 9.76
N PHE A 64 6.58 -1.53 9.95
CA PHE A 64 6.38 -0.59 8.86
C PHE A 64 7.71 0.05 8.49
N SER A 65 8.05 0.09 7.21
CA SER A 65 9.30 0.67 6.74
C SER A 65 9.10 1.52 5.48
N ASN A 66 9.87 2.59 5.36
CA ASN A 66 9.99 3.36 4.12
C ASN A 66 10.81 2.54 3.11
N ASN A 67 10.23 2.17 1.97
CA ASN A 67 10.93 1.34 0.99
C ASN A 67 12.06 2.06 0.21
N VAL A 68 12.19 3.38 0.32
CA VAL A 68 13.26 4.15 -0.34
C VAL A 68 14.38 4.47 0.65
N THR A 69 14.05 4.92 1.85
CA THR A 69 15.05 5.28 2.87
C THR A 69 15.40 4.14 3.81
N GLU A 70 14.66 3.03 3.73
CA GLU A 70 14.75 1.85 4.61
C GLU A 70 14.54 2.16 6.10
N GLN A 71 13.99 3.32 6.41
CA GLN A 71 13.71 3.71 7.78
C GLN A 71 12.65 2.77 8.40
N ASP A 72 12.95 2.24 9.59
CA ASP A 72 12.06 1.39 10.39
C ASP A 72 11.18 2.27 11.31
N TYR A 73 9.87 2.20 11.14
CA TYR A 73 8.88 2.88 11.98
C TYR A 73 8.28 1.98 13.08
N GLY A 74 8.74 0.73 13.19
CA GLY A 74 8.28 -0.26 14.14
C GLY A 74 6.94 -0.89 13.76
N GLN A 75 6.33 -1.62 14.70
CA GLN A 75 5.05 -2.30 14.48
C GLN A 75 3.84 -1.37 14.56
N THR A 76 4.04 -0.13 15.00
CA THR A 76 2.99 0.86 15.19
C THR A 76 3.48 2.21 14.71
N VAL A 77 2.71 2.86 13.84
CA VAL A 77 3.06 4.17 13.27
C VAL A 77 1.81 5.03 13.14
N ASP A 78 1.90 6.29 13.55
CA ASP A 78 0.81 7.25 13.43
C ASP A 78 0.94 8.01 12.11
N ILE A 79 -0.17 8.10 11.37
CA ILE A 79 -0.27 8.70 10.05
C ILE A 79 -1.37 9.76 9.97
N ILE A 80 -1.20 10.70 9.04
CA ILE A 80 -2.21 11.67 8.62
C ILE A 80 -2.63 11.33 7.19
N PRO A 81 -3.84 10.78 6.97
CA PRO A 81 -4.29 10.41 5.64
C PRO A 81 -4.66 11.63 4.81
N CYS A 82 -3.91 11.87 3.74
CA CYS A 82 -4.08 13.03 2.88
C CYS A 82 -5.04 12.72 1.73
N TYR A 83 -4.84 11.59 1.03
CA TYR A 83 -5.63 11.24 -0.15
C TYR A 83 -5.80 9.72 -0.28
N LEU A 84 -6.99 9.26 -0.66
CA LEU A 84 -7.28 7.86 -0.92
C LEU A 84 -7.66 7.64 -2.38
N SER A 85 -7.13 6.58 -2.98
CA SER A 85 -7.48 6.13 -4.33
C SER A 85 -7.63 4.61 -4.38
N GLU A 86 -8.43 4.13 -5.32
CA GLU A 86 -8.56 2.72 -5.64
C GLU A 86 -7.79 2.44 -6.93
N ALA A 87 -7.17 1.26 -7.00
CA ALA A 87 -6.47 0.80 -8.19
C ALA A 87 -6.63 -0.72 -8.34
N TYR A 88 -6.47 -1.20 -9.57
CA TYR A 88 -6.49 -2.63 -9.88
C TYR A 88 -5.22 -3.02 -10.61
N PHE A 89 -4.66 -4.18 -10.27
CA PHE A 89 -3.45 -4.69 -10.89
C PHE A 89 -3.64 -6.15 -11.29
N LEU A 90 -3.29 -6.45 -12.53
CA LEU A 90 -3.28 -7.80 -13.09
C LEU A 90 -1.84 -8.28 -13.16
N PHE A 91 -1.51 -9.31 -12.38
CA PHE A 91 -0.16 -9.86 -12.31
C PHE A 91 -0.13 -11.28 -12.86
N ALA A 92 0.85 -11.58 -13.70
CA ALA A 92 1.24 -12.96 -13.96
C ALA A 92 1.78 -13.57 -12.65
N PRO A 93 1.29 -14.76 -12.26
CA PRO A 93 1.79 -15.45 -11.07
C PRO A 93 3.30 -15.70 -11.15
N ARG A 94 3.99 -15.51 -10.03
CA ARG A 94 5.40 -15.84 -9.87
C ARG A 94 5.52 -17.33 -9.63
N LEU A 95 6.08 -18.02 -10.62
CA LEU A 95 6.28 -19.46 -10.60
C LEU A 95 7.73 -19.79 -10.97
N PRO A 96 8.35 -20.82 -10.37
CA PRO A 96 9.69 -21.23 -10.75
C PRO A 96 9.78 -21.49 -12.26
N GLY A 97 10.68 -20.78 -12.94
CA GLY A 97 10.90 -20.93 -14.38
C GLY A 97 9.86 -20.26 -15.30
N VAL A 98 8.87 -19.54 -14.75
CA VAL A 98 7.90 -18.76 -15.53
C VAL A 98 8.12 -17.26 -15.25
N PRO A 99 8.23 -16.40 -16.28
CA PRO A 99 8.27 -14.96 -16.09
C PRO A 99 6.97 -14.49 -15.44
N GLY A 100 7.04 -14.08 -14.17
CA GLY A 100 5.96 -13.33 -13.52
C GLY A 100 6.03 -11.84 -13.87
N GLY A 101 5.10 -11.04 -13.36
CA GLY A 101 5.17 -9.58 -13.51
C GLY A 101 3.83 -8.91 -13.72
N LEU A 102 3.87 -7.58 -13.83
CA LEU A 102 2.68 -6.78 -14.10
C LEU A 102 2.26 -6.94 -15.56
N LEU A 103 1.01 -7.31 -15.79
CA LEU A 103 0.42 -7.45 -17.12
C LEU A 103 -0.40 -6.22 -17.51
N ALA A 104 -1.25 -5.76 -16.58
CA ALA A 104 -2.07 -4.58 -16.76
C ALA A 104 -2.37 -3.91 -15.42
N ARG A 105 -2.68 -2.62 -15.44
CA ARG A 105 -3.09 -1.84 -14.26
C ARG A 105 -4.21 -0.86 -14.58
N ALA A 106 -5.03 -0.54 -13.60
CA ALA A 106 -6.00 0.56 -13.64
C ALA A 106 -5.72 1.47 -12.45
N ASN A 107 -4.84 2.46 -12.65
CA ASN A 107 -4.37 3.36 -11.58
C ASN A 107 -5.48 4.28 -11.05
N ASP A 108 -6.51 4.53 -11.84
CA ASP A 108 -7.70 5.30 -11.44
C ASP A 108 -8.82 4.41 -10.89
N GLY A 109 -8.59 3.11 -10.79
CA GLY A 109 -9.57 2.12 -10.37
C GLY A 109 -10.61 1.75 -11.43
N ILE A 110 -10.55 2.36 -12.63
CA ILE A 110 -11.60 2.26 -13.64
C ILE A 110 -11.04 1.74 -14.97
N HIS A 111 -10.01 2.36 -15.54
CA HIS A 111 -9.58 2.11 -16.92
C HIS A 111 -8.32 1.26 -16.97
N TRP A 112 -8.37 0.14 -17.69
CA TRP A 112 -7.21 -0.73 -17.85
C TRP A 112 -6.13 -0.10 -18.73
N GLN A 113 -4.89 -0.39 -18.38
CA GLN A 113 -3.69 -0.06 -19.14
C GLN A 113 -2.75 -1.29 -19.14
N PRO A 114 -2.57 -1.98 -20.28
CA PRO A 114 -3.28 -1.79 -21.54
C PRO A 114 -4.74 -2.30 -21.48
N ALA A 115 -5.64 -1.62 -22.19
CA ALA A 115 -7.03 -2.04 -22.39
C ALA A 115 -7.15 -3.04 -23.54
N ASN A 116 -8.23 -3.84 -23.55
CA ASN A 116 -8.59 -4.76 -24.64
C ASN A 116 -7.45 -5.72 -25.06
N THR A 117 -6.67 -6.18 -24.09
CA THR A 117 -5.48 -7.02 -24.32
C THR A 117 -5.65 -8.37 -23.65
N SER A 118 -5.31 -9.44 -24.37
CA SER A 118 -5.33 -10.81 -23.85
C SER A 118 -3.93 -11.24 -23.42
N PHE A 119 -3.84 -11.97 -22.31
CA PHE A 119 -2.62 -12.47 -21.71
C PHE A 119 -2.76 -13.95 -21.41
N ASP A 120 -1.87 -14.76 -21.97
CA ASP A 120 -1.76 -16.17 -21.62
C ASP A 120 -0.85 -16.32 -20.40
N VAL A 121 -1.40 -16.88 -19.32
CA VAL A 121 -0.72 -17.00 -18.04
C VAL A 121 -0.71 -18.44 -17.55
N VAL A 122 0.38 -18.80 -16.86
CA VAL A 122 0.47 -20.05 -16.10
C VAL A 122 0.03 -19.75 -14.67
N ILE A 123 -0.99 -20.47 -14.19
CA ILE A 123 -1.64 -20.17 -12.91
C ILE A 123 -1.24 -21.10 -11.76
N ASP A 124 -0.61 -22.23 -12.06
CA ASP A 124 -0.13 -23.17 -11.04
C ASP A 124 1.22 -23.81 -11.39
N LYS A 125 1.82 -24.49 -10.39
CA LYS A 125 3.09 -25.21 -10.55
C LYS A 125 2.98 -26.44 -11.46
N LYS A 126 1.77 -26.90 -11.78
CA LYS A 126 1.52 -28.04 -12.68
C LYS A 126 1.47 -27.61 -14.14
N GLY A 127 1.53 -26.31 -14.42
CA GLY A 127 1.50 -25.76 -15.76
C GLY A 127 0.09 -25.52 -16.29
N ALA A 128 -0.93 -25.44 -15.43
CA ALA A 128 -2.27 -25.02 -15.83
C ALA A 128 -2.20 -23.61 -16.42
N LYS A 129 -2.89 -23.41 -17.54
CA LYS A 129 -2.90 -22.15 -18.29
C LYS A 129 -4.31 -21.59 -18.38
N THR A 130 -4.40 -20.27 -18.40
CA THR A 130 -5.62 -19.54 -18.73
C THR A 130 -5.28 -18.29 -19.53
N THR A 131 -6.27 -17.72 -20.18
CA THR A 131 -6.16 -16.44 -20.88
C THR A 131 -7.01 -15.41 -20.14
N TRP A 132 -6.39 -14.36 -19.65
CA TRP A 132 -7.10 -13.21 -19.09
C TRP A 132 -7.18 -12.10 -20.13
N THR A 133 -8.35 -11.48 -20.29
CA THR A 133 -8.54 -10.40 -21.26
C THR A 133 -9.03 -9.15 -20.55
N THR A 134 -8.26 -8.06 -20.64
CA THR A 134 -8.71 -6.75 -20.18
C THR A 134 -9.76 -6.20 -21.14
N ALA A 135 -10.64 -5.33 -20.64
CA ALA A 135 -11.56 -4.52 -21.44
C ALA A 135 -11.12 -3.05 -21.39
N ASP A 136 -11.96 -2.12 -21.82
CA ASP A 136 -11.75 -0.69 -21.59
C ASP A 136 -11.80 -0.32 -20.10
N THR A 137 -12.62 -1.03 -19.32
CA THR A 137 -12.73 -0.82 -17.86
C THR A 137 -12.61 -2.11 -17.06
N VAL A 138 -12.25 -1.98 -15.77
CA VAL A 138 -12.21 -3.07 -14.78
C VAL A 138 -13.56 -3.78 -14.73
N ALA A 139 -14.64 -3.03 -14.55
CA ALA A 139 -15.99 -3.58 -14.46
C ALA A 139 -16.40 -4.39 -15.70
N LYS A 140 -16.04 -3.94 -16.92
CA LYS A 140 -16.37 -4.70 -18.14
C LYS A 140 -15.51 -5.94 -18.33
N SER A 141 -14.26 -5.92 -17.86
CA SER A 141 -13.39 -7.10 -17.92
C SER A 141 -13.86 -8.22 -16.98
N GLY A 142 -14.49 -7.85 -15.86
CA GLY A 142 -14.91 -8.78 -14.81
C GLY A 142 -13.77 -9.45 -14.04
N LEU A 143 -12.49 -9.11 -14.33
CA LEU A 143 -11.32 -9.76 -13.74
C LEU A 143 -11.18 -9.53 -12.22
N ASP A 144 -11.95 -8.61 -11.64
CA ASP A 144 -11.99 -8.36 -10.20
C ASP A 144 -13.03 -9.20 -9.44
N VAL A 145 -13.73 -10.10 -10.14
CA VAL A 145 -14.75 -10.98 -9.56
C VAL A 145 -14.16 -12.36 -9.20
N TRP A 146 -14.67 -12.99 -8.16
CA TRP A 146 -14.32 -14.37 -7.79
C TRP A 146 -14.58 -15.36 -8.94
N GLY A 147 -13.72 -16.36 -9.06
CA GLY A 147 -13.78 -17.40 -10.09
C GLY A 147 -13.05 -17.03 -11.38
N THR A 148 -12.32 -15.92 -11.41
CA THR A 148 -11.66 -15.41 -12.64
C THR A 148 -10.17 -15.74 -12.71
N PHE A 149 -9.51 -16.01 -11.58
CA PHE A 149 -8.12 -16.44 -11.57
C PHE A 149 -7.97 -17.81 -12.27
N ASP A 150 -8.81 -18.77 -11.92
CA ASP A 150 -8.92 -20.07 -12.61
C ASP A 150 -10.37 -20.27 -13.11
N PRO A 151 -10.63 -20.23 -14.44
CA PRO A 151 -11.96 -20.44 -14.99
C PRO A 151 -12.58 -21.81 -14.67
N ASN A 152 -11.77 -22.81 -14.32
CA ASN A 152 -12.24 -24.14 -13.94
C ASN A 152 -12.63 -24.23 -12.46
N ASP A 153 -12.22 -23.25 -11.65
CA ASP A 153 -12.58 -23.17 -10.24
C ASP A 153 -13.34 -21.88 -9.94
N LYS A 154 -14.66 -21.99 -9.78
CA LYS A 154 -15.55 -20.87 -9.40
C LYS A 154 -15.21 -20.27 -8.03
N LYS A 155 -14.43 -20.96 -7.20
CA LYS A 155 -13.98 -20.49 -5.89
C LYS A 155 -12.59 -19.85 -5.96
N SER A 156 -11.95 -19.84 -7.12
CA SER A 156 -10.66 -19.17 -7.30
C SER A 156 -10.79 -17.67 -6.98
N PRO A 157 -9.73 -17.03 -6.47
CA PRO A 157 -9.77 -15.60 -6.21
C PRO A 157 -9.99 -14.79 -7.50
N PRO A 158 -10.24 -13.47 -7.39
CA PRO A 158 -10.14 -12.58 -8.53
C PRO A 158 -8.76 -12.62 -9.19
N ALA A 159 -8.71 -12.55 -10.52
CA ALA A 159 -7.46 -12.41 -11.27
C ALA A 159 -6.81 -11.03 -11.04
N ALA A 160 -7.63 -9.98 -11.02
CA ALA A 160 -7.20 -8.62 -10.72
C ALA A 160 -7.16 -8.38 -9.21
N THR A 161 -6.02 -7.89 -8.72
CA THR A 161 -5.85 -7.48 -7.32
C THR A 161 -6.37 -6.05 -7.14
N HIS A 162 -7.43 -5.90 -6.34
CA HIS A 162 -7.89 -4.59 -5.86
C HIS A 162 -6.96 -4.08 -4.77
N VAL A 163 -6.48 -2.85 -4.95
CA VAL A 163 -5.63 -2.12 -4.03
C VAL A 163 -6.29 -0.79 -3.64
N LEU A 164 -6.30 -0.48 -2.35
CA LEU A 164 -6.66 0.84 -1.85
C LEU A 164 -5.39 1.55 -1.38
N ASN A 165 -5.04 2.66 -2.03
CA ASN A 165 -3.85 3.45 -1.73
C ASN A 165 -4.23 4.64 -0.86
N CYS A 166 -3.46 4.87 0.20
CA CYS A 166 -3.57 6.03 1.08
C CYS A 166 -2.26 6.81 1.03
N VAL A 167 -2.27 7.98 0.41
CA VAL A 167 -1.20 8.98 0.56
C VAL A 167 -1.31 9.55 1.96
N CYS A 168 -0.21 9.55 2.71
CA CYS A 168 -0.19 10.03 4.09
C CYS A 168 1.16 10.63 4.46
N LEU A 169 1.14 11.44 5.52
CA LEU A 169 2.34 11.84 6.26
C LEU A 169 2.50 10.96 7.50
N VAL A 170 3.73 10.69 7.92
CA VAL A 170 4.02 10.01 9.19
C VAL A 170 4.23 11.08 10.27
N VAL A 171 3.44 11.03 11.34
CA VAL A 171 3.38 12.09 12.36
C VAL A 171 4.74 12.35 13.02
N ASN A 172 5.50 11.30 13.30
CA ASN A 172 6.81 11.40 13.95
C ASN A 172 7.97 11.62 12.96
N ASP A 173 7.67 11.81 11.67
CA ASP A 173 8.66 11.94 10.61
C ASP A 173 8.10 12.70 9.40
N LEU A 174 7.63 13.93 9.64
CA LEU A 174 7.10 14.79 8.57
C LEU A 174 8.17 15.11 7.51
N GLY A 175 9.45 15.13 7.91
CA GLY A 175 10.58 15.41 7.02
C GLY A 175 10.82 14.35 5.94
N ALA A 176 10.32 13.12 6.11
CA ALA A 176 10.36 12.10 5.08
C ALA A 176 9.42 12.38 3.89
N GLY A 177 8.53 13.37 4.02
CA GLY A 177 7.55 13.74 3.01
C GLY A 177 6.39 12.73 2.88
N PRO A 178 5.57 12.86 1.83
CA PRO A 178 4.42 11.99 1.63
C PRO A 178 4.83 10.56 1.28
N MET A 179 4.17 9.61 1.93
CA MET A 179 4.30 8.18 1.67
C MET A 179 2.96 7.58 1.26
N VAL A 180 3.00 6.39 0.65
CA VAL A 180 1.80 5.62 0.30
C VAL A 180 1.72 4.34 1.11
N VAL A 181 0.58 4.16 1.79
CA VAL A 181 0.18 2.88 2.39
C VAL A 181 -0.82 2.21 1.45
N SER A 182 -0.48 1.02 0.97
CA SER A 182 -1.36 0.22 0.10
C SER A 182 -2.03 -0.90 0.89
N PHE A 183 -3.35 -0.94 0.85
CA PHE A 183 -4.17 -2.03 1.39
C PHE A 183 -4.58 -2.95 0.25
N LEU A 184 -4.06 -4.17 0.25
CA LEU A 184 -4.34 -5.19 -0.75
C LEU A 184 -4.55 -6.55 -0.06
N ARG A 185 -5.24 -7.48 -0.75
CA ARG A 185 -5.48 -8.85 -0.28
C ARG A 185 -6.09 -8.88 1.14
N SER A 186 -5.42 -9.49 2.12
CA SER A 186 -5.86 -9.56 3.52
C SER A 186 -6.05 -8.16 4.13
N GLY A 187 -5.22 -7.19 3.75
CA GLY A 187 -5.35 -5.80 4.19
C GLY A 187 -6.53 -5.04 3.56
N LEU A 188 -7.13 -5.54 2.47
CA LEU A 188 -8.17 -4.81 1.73
C LEU A 188 -9.44 -4.60 2.58
N LYS A 189 -9.81 -5.58 3.41
CA LYS A 189 -10.95 -5.45 4.35
C LYS A 189 -10.72 -4.31 5.33
N VAL A 190 -9.50 -4.21 5.86
CA VAL A 190 -9.08 -3.14 6.77
C VAL A 190 -9.08 -1.79 6.05
N GLY A 191 -8.52 -1.73 4.83
CA GLY A 191 -8.52 -0.53 3.99
C GLY A 191 -9.93 -0.02 3.67
N LYS A 192 -10.87 -0.90 3.32
CA LYS A 192 -12.28 -0.53 3.07
C LYS A 192 -12.97 0.01 4.32
N LYS A 193 -12.75 -0.61 5.48
CA LYS A 193 -13.27 -0.12 6.77
C LYS A 193 -12.70 1.26 7.11
N PHE A 194 -11.40 1.45 6.87
CA PHE A 194 -10.72 2.74 7.04
C PHE A 194 -11.28 3.82 6.12
N ALA A 195 -11.41 3.53 4.82
CA ALA A 195 -12.01 4.45 3.85
C ALA A 195 -13.47 4.79 4.20
N GLY A 196 -14.26 3.81 4.66
CA GLY A 196 -15.61 4.04 5.18
C GLY A 196 -15.62 4.99 6.38
N ASN A 197 -14.70 4.80 7.33
CA ASN A 197 -14.56 5.70 8.49
C ASN A 197 -14.20 7.14 8.08
N LEU A 198 -13.35 7.30 7.06
CA LEU A 198 -13.02 8.62 6.51
C LEU A 198 -14.22 9.26 5.80
N LYS A 199 -14.94 8.52 4.95
CA LYS A 199 -16.12 9.01 4.22
C LYS A 199 -17.27 9.44 5.14
N MET A 200 -17.43 8.77 6.29
CA MET A 200 -18.49 9.11 7.26
C MET A 200 -18.13 10.29 8.18
N ALA A 201 -16.88 10.71 8.20
CA ALA A 201 -16.45 11.78 9.09
C ALA A 201 -16.89 13.16 8.59
N ARG A 202 -17.15 14.07 9.53
CA ARG A 202 -17.54 15.46 9.23
C ARG A 202 -16.35 16.41 9.12
N VAL A 203 -15.14 15.87 9.12
CA VAL A 203 -13.91 16.66 9.00
C VAL A 203 -13.04 16.09 7.87
N PRO A 204 -12.17 16.90 7.26
CA PRO A 204 -11.25 16.43 6.24
C PRO A 204 -10.34 15.32 6.76
N SER A 205 -9.98 14.35 5.90
CA SER A 205 -9.08 13.25 6.26
C SER A 205 -7.71 13.77 6.73
N PHE A 206 -7.19 14.80 6.05
CA PHE A 206 -5.90 15.43 6.36
C PHE A 206 -5.87 16.20 7.69
N GLY A 207 -7.02 16.35 8.37
CA GLY A 207 -7.10 16.88 9.74
C GLY A 207 -7.10 15.80 10.83
N ARG A 208 -7.01 14.53 10.48
CA ARG A 208 -7.17 13.39 11.41
C ARG A 208 -5.87 12.62 11.55
N VAL A 209 -5.65 12.05 12.73
CA VAL A 209 -4.53 11.14 12.99
C VAL A 209 -5.06 9.73 13.16
N PHE A 210 -4.41 8.77 12.52
CA PHE A 210 -4.70 7.35 12.62
C PHE A 210 -3.45 6.58 12.97
N GLN A 211 -3.58 5.63 13.88
CA GLN A 211 -2.54 4.68 14.19
C GLN A 211 -2.68 3.45 13.28
N LEU A 212 -1.63 3.17 12.51
CA LEU A 212 -1.39 1.87 11.91
C LEU A 212 -0.69 0.97 12.92
N SER A 213 -1.11 -0.28 12.97
CA SER A 213 -0.48 -1.31 13.81
C SER A 213 -0.43 -2.63 13.05
N SER A 214 0.60 -3.44 13.27
CA SER A 214 0.70 -4.76 12.68
C SER A 214 0.34 -5.85 13.69
N PHE A 215 -0.31 -6.91 13.22
CA PHE A 215 -0.62 -8.08 14.04
C PHE A 215 -0.23 -9.34 13.29
N LYS A 216 0.49 -10.22 13.98
CA LYS A 216 0.79 -11.56 13.47
C LYS A 216 -0.50 -12.39 13.46
N VAL A 217 -0.80 -12.97 12.31
CA VAL A 217 -1.92 -13.89 12.11
C VAL A 217 -1.35 -15.22 11.61
N GLU A 218 -1.82 -16.32 12.18
CA GLU A 218 -1.46 -17.66 11.71
C GLU A 218 -2.34 -18.02 10.51
N GLY A 219 -1.72 -18.31 9.35
CA GLY A 219 -2.41 -18.70 8.12
C GLY A 219 -2.00 -20.09 7.63
N GLN A 220 -2.71 -20.62 6.63
CA GLN A 220 -2.42 -21.95 6.07
C GLN A 220 -1.03 -22.05 5.44
N SER A 221 -0.52 -20.95 4.87
CA SER A 221 0.81 -20.87 4.26
C SER A 221 1.89 -20.38 5.23
N GLY A 222 1.59 -20.34 6.53
CA GLY A 222 2.46 -19.79 7.57
C GLY A 222 1.98 -18.43 8.10
N PRO A 223 2.70 -17.86 9.07
CA PRO A 223 2.32 -16.61 9.69
C PRO A 223 2.52 -15.42 8.75
N TYR A 224 1.56 -14.52 8.74
CA TYR A 224 1.64 -13.23 8.03
C TYR A 224 1.25 -12.09 8.96
N TYR A 225 1.54 -10.86 8.55
CA TYR A 225 1.20 -9.66 9.32
C TYR A 225 0.07 -8.89 8.64
N GLU A 226 -1.00 -8.65 9.38
CA GLU A 226 -2.15 -7.86 8.94
C GLU A 226 -2.06 -6.44 9.53
N PRO A 227 -2.26 -5.38 8.74
CA PRO A 227 -2.35 -4.03 9.27
C PRO A 227 -3.70 -3.84 9.98
N ARG A 228 -3.74 -3.00 11.00
CA ARG A 228 -4.96 -2.48 11.61
C ARG A 228 -4.89 -0.97 11.69
N VAL A 229 -6.05 -0.33 11.54
CA VAL A 229 -6.18 1.12 11.57
C VAL A 229 -7.10 1.52 12.71
N LYS A 230 -6.63 2.43 13.57
CA LYS A 230 -7.39 2.99 14.68
C LYS A 230 -7.32 4.51 14.65
N ALA A 231 -8.44 5.19 14.85
CA ALA A 231 -8.42 6.65 15.03
C ALA A 231 -7.62 7.00 16.29
N ALA A 232 -6.67 7.94 16.16
CA ALA A 232 -5.74 8.34 17.21
C ALA A 232 -5.90 9.81 17.61
N GLY A 233 -6.65 10.61 16.85
CA GLY A 233 -7.00 11.98 17.22
C GLY A 233 -7.11 12.90 16.01
N PHE A 234 -6.74 14.16 16.23
CA PHE A 234 -6.68 15.21 15.22
C PHE A 234 -5.27 15.77 15.14
N VAL A 235 -4.96 16.37 14.00
CA VAL A 235 -3.71 17.14 13.84
C VAL A 235 -3.73 18.30 14.84
N GLY A 236 -2.69 18.41 15.66
CA GLY A 236 -2.65 19.32 16.80
C GLY A 236 -2.18 20.74 16.47
N ASP A 237 -1.55 20.94 15.31
CA ASP A 237 -0.97 22.22 14.91
C ASP A 237 -1.32 22.60 13.47
N VAL A 238 -1.35 23.91 13.21
CA VAL A 238 -1.80 24.48 11.93
C VAL A 238 -0.81 24.24 10.79
N ASN A 239 0.50 24.13 11.09
CA ASN A 239 1.52 23.96 10.06
C ASN A 239 1.43 22.56 9.46
N THR A 240 1.37 21.52 10.30
CA THR A 240 1.15 20.14 9.88
C THR A 240 -0.18 19.99 9.14
N TYR A 241 -1.23 20.69 9.58
CA TYR A 241 -2.52 20.67 8.89
C TYR A 241 -2.41 21.23 7.46
N ASN A 242 -1.79 22.40 7.31
CA ASN A 242 -1.60 23.04 6.00
C ASN A 242 -0.70 22.22 5.08
N GLU A 243 0.32 21.56 5.63
CA GLU A 243 1.18 20.64 4.88
C GLU A 243 0.38 19.43 4.36
N ALA A 244 -0.39 18.78 5.24
CA ALA A 244 -1.23 17.66 4.87
C ALA A 244 -2.31 18.06 3.83
N GLU A 245 -2.86 19.26 3.95
CA GLU A 245 -3.78 19.83 2.95
C GLU A 245 -3.07 20.05 1.60
N ALA A 246 -1.85 20.58 1.59
CA ALA A 246 -1.08 20.76 0.36
C ALA A 246 -0.82 19.42 -0.35
N ILE A 247 -0.46 18.38 0.41
CA ILE A 247 -0.31 17.01 -0.12
C ILE A 247 -1.64 16.48 -0.68
N TYR A 248 -2.76 16.73 -0.01
CA TYR A 248 -4.08 16.37 -0.54
C TYR A 248 -4.36 17.05 -1.89
N GLN A 249 -4.12 18.36 -2.00
CA GLN A 249 -4.36 19.09 -3.26
C GLN A 249 -3.48 18.57 -4.40
N MET A 250 -2.20 18.29 -4.11
CA MET A 250 -1.26 17.70 -5.08
C MET A 250 -1.73 16.32 -5.55
N ALA A 251 -1.98 15.40 -4.61
CA ALA A 251 -2.39 14.03 -4.92
C ALA A 251 -3.75 13.98 -5.64
N ARG A 252 -4.68 14.87 -5.30
CA ARG A 252 -5.97 15.00 -6.00
C ARG A 252 -5.79 15.46 -7.44
N ALA A 253 -4.89 16.41 -7.69
CA ALA A 253 -4.70 16.98 -9.02
C ALA A 253 -3.93 16.04 -9.96
N GLN A 254 -2.96 15.30 -9.44
CA GLN A 254 -2.04 14.49 -10.24
C GLN A 254 -2.33 12.99 -10.20
N GLY A 255 -3.16 12.53 -9.25
CA GLY A 255 -3.29 11.11 -8.95
C GLY A 255 -2.05 10.57 -8.23
N VAL A 256 -1.98 9.25 -8.09
CA VAL A 256 -0.88 8.55 -7.43
C VAL A 256 -0.55 7.31 -8.24
N ASP A 257 0.66 7.24 -8.80
CA ASP A 257 1.17 6.00 -9.40
C ASP A 257 2.04 5.28 -8.36
N VAL A 258 1.67 4.06 -7.99
CA VAL A 258 2.34 3.29 -6.94
C VAL A 258 2.96 2.05 -7.56
N ASP A 259 4.27 1.91 -7.41
CA ASP A 259 4.93 0.66 -7.78
C ASP A 259 4.68 -0.41 -6.71
N ILE A 260 3.88 -1.40 -7.10
CA ILE A 260 3.60 -2.58 -6.31
C ILE A 260 4.06 -3.87 -7.01
N ALA A 261 5.02 -3.80 -7.93
CA ALA A 261 5.53 -4.98 -8.64
C ALA A 261 6.06 -6.06 -7.67
N SER A 262 6.65 -5.65 -6.55
CA SER A 262 7.10 -6.55 -5.47
C SER A 262 5.96 -7.34 -4.82
N GLU A 263 4.72 -6.87 -4.94
CA GLU A 263 3.54 -7.51 -4.35
C GLU A 263 2.99 -8.66 -5.20
N ALA A 264 3.49 -8.84 -6.43
CA ALA A 264 3.08 -9.92 -7.32
C ALA A 264 3.23 -11.30 -6.65
N HIS A 265 2.21 -12.12 -6.82
CA HIS A 265 1.95 -13.32 -6.00
C HIS A 265 2.67 -14.57 -6.52
N GLU A 266 3.14 -15.44 -5.62
CA GLU A 266 3.30 -16.88 -5.92
C GLU A 266 1.96 -17.56 -5.68
N PRO A 267 1.43 -18.43 -6.56
CA PRO A 267 0.09 -18.99 -6.39
C PRO A 267 -0.03 -19.71 -5.04
N ALA A 268 -0.90 -19.18 -4.19
CA ALA A 268 -1.22 -19.72 -2.87
C ALA A 268 -2.66 -20.26 -2.89
N ASN A 269 -2.86 -21.39 -2.23
CA ASN A 269 -4.16 -22.03 -1.96
C ASN A 269 -5.01 -21.16 -1.02
N THR A 270 -5.40 -19.97 -1.43
CA THR A 270 -6.32 -19.15 -0.64
C THR A 270 -7.72 -19.70 -0.85
N THR A 271 -8.19 -20.55 0.06
CA THR A 271 -9.58 -21.01 0.06
C THR A 271 -10.51 -19.89 0.52
N VAL A 272 -11.77 -20.00 0.11
CA VAL A 272 -12.88 -19.04 0.33
C VAL A 272 -13.01 -18.55 1.79
N GLU A 273 -12.49 -19.30 2.77
CA GLU A 273 -12.59 -19.01 4.19
C GLU A 273 -11.69 -17.84 4.67
N ASP A 274 -10.61 -17.51 3.95
CA ASP A 274 -9.67 -16.45 4.38
C ASP A 274 -10.21 -15.02 4.11
N VAL A 275 -11.21 -14.87 3.24
CA VAL A 275 -11.84 -13.57 2.92
C VAL A 275 -13.27 -13.49 3.47
N ALA A 276 -13.94 -14.62 3.62
CA ALA A 276 -15.31 -14.73 4.15
C ALA A 276 -15.33 -14.89 5.67
N GLY A 277 -14.70 -13.97 6.40
CA GLY A 277 -14.95 -13.81 7.83
C GLY A 277 -16.36 -13.27 8.07
N LYS A 278 -17.32 -14.21 8.18
CA LYS A 278 -18.71 -14.17 8.70
C LYS A 278 -19.34 -12.78 8.90
N TYR A 279 -20.43 -12.56 8.15
CA TYR A 279 -21.57 -11.63 8.33
C TYR A 279 -21.33 -10.33 9.12
#